data_AF-A0A7S1LAB6-F1
#
_entry.id   AF-A0A7S1LAB6-F1
#
_cell.length_a   1.000
_cell.length_b   1.000
_cell.length_c   1.000
_cell.angle_alpha   90.00
_cell.angle_beta   90.00
_cell.angle_gamma   90.00
#
_symmetry.space_group_name_H-M   'P 1'
#
loop_
_entity.id
_entity.type
_entity.pdbx_description
1 polymer ?
#
loop_
_entity_poly.entity_id
_entity_poly.type
_entity_poly.pdbx_seq_one_letter_code
_entity_poly.pdbx_strand_id
1 'polypeptide(L)'
;MAGDPHVWLNTPVTSGENTWIILCIVMLSTIGVCIVCWLSDVYRLLPGWGPVRKFDCMSHEDMRIKQVLVHEHVAQLQVDRMQQQEEEQKNYGAIGRPTWGVLESHDKTEAPFYHPVYGHCKIREGFAETQRMREESEWWAKDEPHFLAQRGLHPPAVRVNGYYSNHSGRLV
;
A
#
# COMPACT_ATOMS: atom_id res chain seq x y z
N MET A 1 -14.77 -54.93 -41.15
CA MET A 1 -15.34 -55.13 -39.81
C MET A 1 -16.49 -54.14 -39.67
N ALA A 2 -17.73 -54.62 -39.78
CA ALA A 2 -18.90 -53.76 -39.54
C ALA A 2 -19.00 -53.55 -38.04
N GLY A 3 -18.92 -52.30 -37.57
CA GLY A 3 -19.15 -51.98 -36.16
C GLY A 3 -20.61 -52.23 -35.80
N ASP A 4 -20.85 -52.64 -34.55
CA ASP A 4 -22.20 -52.88 -34.06
C ASP A 4 -23.05 -51.60 -34.15
N PRO A 5 -24.31 -51.68 -34.63
CA PRO A 5 -25.19 -50.51 -34.74
C PRO A 5 -25.51 -49.95 -33.36
N HIS A 6 -25.38 -48.64 -33.20
CA HIS A 6 -25.79 -47.95 -31.98
C HIS A 6 -27.31 -47.77 -31.97
N VAL A 7 -27.95 -48.07 -30.85
CA VAL A 7 -29.40 -47.90 -30.68
C VAL A 7 -29.64 -46.73 -29.74
N TRP A 8 -30.35 -45.71 -30.22
CA TRP A 8 -30.81 -44.57 -29.43
C TRP A 8 -32.34 -44.55 -29.44
N LEU A 9 -32.98 -44.47 -28.26
CA LEU A 9 -34.46 -44.40 -28.16
C LEU A 9 -35.19 -45.49 -28.98
N ASN A 10 -34.65 -46.71 -28.99
CA ASN A 10 -35.15 -47.86 -29.77
C ASN A 10 -35.06 -47.72 -31.31
N THR A 11 -34.34 -46.73 -31.86
CA THR A 11 -34.03 -46.64 -33.30
C THR A 11 -32.55 -46.94 -33.57
N PRO A 12 -32.22 -47.74 -34.59
CA PRO A 12 -30.83 -47.96 -34.99
C PRO A 12 -30.30 -46.71 -35.70
N VAL A 13 -29.08 -46.30 -35.35
CA VAL A 13 -28.45 -45.07 -35.82
C VAL A 13 -27.08 -45.39 -36.43
N THR A 14 -26.73 -44.72 -37.53
CA THR A 14 -25.42 -44.87 -38.16
C THR A 14 -24.32 -44.23 -37.32
N SER A 15 -23.06 -44.65 -37.48
CA SER A 15 -21.94 -44.09 -36.71
C SER A 15 -21.77 -42.57 -36.90
N GLY A 16 -22.07 -42.07 -38.10
CA GLY A 16 -22.06 -40.63 -38.38
C GLY A 16 -23.13 -39.88 -37.60
N GLU A 17 -24.38 -40.32 -37.68
CA GLU A 17 -25.51 -39.74 -36.94
C GLU A 17 -25.30 -39.81 -35.42
N ASN A 18 -24.76 -40.93 -34.91
CA ASN A 18 -24.42 -41.08 -33.49
C ASN A 18 -23.44 -39.98 -33.04
N THR A 19 -22.44 -39.68 -33.87
CA THR A 19 -21.45 -38.64 -33.56
C THR A 19 -22.09 -37.25 -33.50
N TRP A 20 -22.98 -36.93 -34.44
CA TRP A 20 -23.73 -35.66 -34.44
C TRP A 20 -24.66 -35.52 -33.23
N ILE A 21 -25.36 -36.60 -32.85
CA ILE A 21 -26.23 -36.61 -31.66
C ILE A 21 -25.42 -36.31 -30.39
N ILE A 22 -24.27 -36.98 -30.22
CA ILE A 22 -23.39 -36.76 -29.07
C ILE A 22 -22.89 -35.30 -29.04
N LEU A 23 -22.45 -34.75 -30.18
CA LEU A 23 -22.02 -33.36 -30.27
C LEU A 23 -23.15 -32.39 -29.89
N CYS A 24 -24.37 -32.61 -30.38
CA CYS A 24 -25.54 -31.81 -30.02
C CYS A 24 -25.82 -31.86 -28.51
N ILE A 25 -25.76 -33.03 -27.88
CA ILE A 25 -25.96 -33.18 -26.43
C ILE A 25 -24.88 -32.41 -25.65
N VAL A 26 -23.61 -32.52 -26.05
CA VAL A 26 -22.50 -31.79 -25.39
C VAL A 26 -22.68 -30.28 -25.52
N MET A 27 -23.00 -29.78 -26.71
CA MET A 27 -23.25 -28.35 -26.93
C MET A 27 -24.43 -27.84 -26.08
N LEU A 28 -25.55 -28.57 -26.06
CA LEU A 28 -26.72 -28.21 -25.26
C LEU A 28 -26.45 -28.27 -23.76
N SER A 29 -25.68 -29.26 -23.29
CA SER A 29 -25.27 -29.34 -21.88
C SER A 29 -24.41 -28.15 -21.47
N THR A 30 -23.51 -27.69 -22.35
CA THR A 30 -22.64 -26.54 -22.08
C THR A 30 -23.48 -25.26 -21.93
N ILE A 31 -24.44 -25.05 -22.84
CA ILE A 31 -25.40 -23.94 -22.75
C ILE A 31 -26.24 -24.05 -21.47
N GLY A 32 -26.73 -25.24 -21.15
CA GLY A 32 -27.50 -25.50 -19.93
C GLY A 32 -26.72 -25.16 -18.66
N VAL A 33 -25.45 -25.56 -18.56
CA VAL A 33 -24.57 -25.20 -17.45
C VAL A 33 -24.37 -23.68 -17.37
N CYS A 34 -24.15 -22.99 -18.50
CA CYS A 34 -24.03 -21.54 -18.51
C CYS A 34 -25.31 -20.84 -18.00
N ILE A 35 -26.49 -21.31 -18.42
CA ILE A 35 -27.79 -20.77 -17.97
C ILE A 35 -27.98 -21.02 -16.47
N VAL A 36 -27.68 -22.23 -15.99
CA VAL A 36 -27.79 -22.56 -14.55
C VAL A 36 -26.83 -21.70 -13.74
N CYS A 37 -25.56 -21.56 -14.16
CA CYS A 37 -24.59 -20.69 -13.50
C CYS A 37 -25.04 -19.22 -13.47
N TRP A 38 -25.75 -18.76 -14.51
CA TRP A 38 -26.32 -17.42 -14.56
C TRP A 38 -27.51 -17.25 -13.61
N LEU A 39 -28.47 -18.18 -13.62
CA LEU A 39 -29.68 -18.12 -12.77
C LEU A 39 -29.38 -18.33 -11.28
N SER A 40 -28.43 -19.20 -10.96
CA SER A 40 -28.06 -19.54 -9.58
C SER A 40 -27.13 -18.52 -8.93
N ASP A 41 -26.69 -17.49 -9.67
CA ASP A 41 -25.72 -16.50 -9.20
C ASP A 41 -24.43 -17.15 -8.62
N VAL A 42 -24.05 -18.37 -9.06
CA VAL A 42 -22.88 -19.13 -8.54
C VAL A 42 -21.59 -18.32 -8.66
N TYR A 43 -21.50 -17.45 -9.66
CA TYR A 43 -20.37 -16.53 -9.83
C TYR A 43 -20.19 -15.56 -8.66
N ARG A 44 -21.21 -15.34 -7.81
CA ARG A 44 -21.13 -14.51 -6.60
C ARG A 44 -20.61 -15.27 -5.37
N LEU A 45 -20.68 -16.61 -5.36
CA LEU A 45 -20.34 -17.43 -4.20
C LEU A 45 -18.86 -17.80 -4.15
N LEU A 46 -18.16 -17.81 -5.29
CA LEU A 46 -16.74 -18.17 -5.34
C LEU A 46 -15.85 -16.95 -5.01
N PRO A 47 -14.98 -17.02 -3.98
CA PRO A 47 -14.04 -15.96 -3.68
C PRO A 47 -13.03 -15.85 -4.82
N GLY A 48 -13.09 -14.74 -5.57
CA GLY A 48 -12.18 -14.45 -6.68
C GLY A 48 -12.86 -14.18 -8.02
N TRP A 49 -14.16 -14.51 -8.17
CA TRP A 49 -14.91 -14.15 -9.39
C TRP A 49 -15.61 -12.80 -9.28
N GLY A 50 -15.98 -12.38 -8.07
CA GLY A 50 -16.57 -11.07 -7.79
C GLY A 50 -17.90 -10.84 -8.53
N PRO A 51 -18.72 -9.86 -8.09
CA PRO A 51 -19.83 -9.42 -8.92
C PRO A 51 -19.23 -8.93 -10.25
N VAL A 52 -19.77 -9.39 -11.38
CA VAL A 52 -19.46 -8.82 -12.69
C VAL A 52 -19.74 -7.33 -12.59
N ARG A 53 -18.69 -6.55 -12.32
CA ARG A 53 -18.74 -5.11 -12.43
C ARG A 53 -19.04 -4.90 -13.88
N LYS A 54 -20.28 -4.53 -14.20
CA LYS A 54 -20.62 -4.00 -15.52
C LYS A 54 -19.48 -3.03 -15.84
N PHE A 55 -18.72 -3.34 -16.89
CA PHE A 55 -17.77 -2.39 -17.42
C PHE A 55 -18.58 -1.12 -17.66
N ASP A 56 -18.27 -0.03 -16.95
CA ASP A 56 -18.81 1.30 -17.21
C ASP A 56 -18.30 1.73 -18.60
N CYS A 57 -18.82 1.11 -19.66
CA CYS A 57 -18.48 1.44 -21.05
C CYS A 57 -19.46 2.45 -21.65
N MET A 58 -20.50 2.82 -20.91
CA MET A 58 -21.40 3.90 -21.28
C MET A 58 -20.74 5.21 -20.87
N SER A 59 -19.95 5.77 -21.80
CA SER A 59 -19.32 7.09 -21.70
C SER A 59 -20.39 8.20 -21.72
N HIS A 60 -21.21 8.26 -20.68
CA HIS A 60 -22.15 9.35 -20.45
C HIS A 60 -21.44 10.55 -19.84
N GLU A 61 -21.99 11.74 -20.06
CA GLU A 61 -21.49 13.01 -19.51
C GLU A 61 -21.32 12.96 -17.98
N ASP A 62 -22.16 12.18 -17.29
CA ASP A 62 -22.05 11.94 -15.85
C ASP A 62 -20.72 11.32 -15.42
N MET A 63 -20.12 10.45 -16.24
CA MET A 63 -18.81 9.86 -15.93
C MET A 63 -17.71 10.92 -16.05
N ARG A 64 -17.80 11.79 -17.08
CA ARG A 64 -16.88 12.90 -17.27
C ARG A 64 -16.95 13.85 -16.07
N ILE A 65 -18.15 14.21 -15.62
CA ILE A 65 -18.35 15.05 -14.43
C ILE A 65 -17.75 14.41 -13.19
N LYS A 66 -17.98 13.12 -12.96
CA LYS A 66 -17.40 12.39 -11.81
C LYS A 66 -15.87 12.38 -11.85
N GLN A 67 -15.27 12.18 -13.02
CA GLN A 67 -13.81 12.23 -13.17
C GLN A 67 -13.26 13.62 -12.85
N VAL A 68 -13.91 14.69 -13.33
CA VAL A 68 -13.52 16.07 -13.02
C VAL A 68 -13.58 16.33 -11.52
N LEU A 69 -14.66 15.95 -10.84
CA LEU A 69 -14.81 16.12 -9.40
C LEU A 69 -13.74 15.36 -8.60
N VAL A 70 -13.39 14.14 -9.03
CA VAL A 70 -12.32 13.36 -8.39
C VAL A 70 -10.96 14.04 -8.58
N HIS A 71 -10.67 14.55 -9.79
CA HIS A 71 -9.42 15.26 -10.05
C HIS A 71 -9.32 16.55 -9.24
N GLU A 72 -10.40 17.32 -9.12
CA GLU A 72 -10.46 18.53 -8.31
C GLU A 72 -10.23 18.20 -6.83
N HIS A 73 -10.90 17.17 -6.31
CA HIS A 73 -10.73 16.76 -4.92
C HIS A 73 -9.32 16.24 -4.63
N VAL A 74 -8.72 15.47 -5.53
CA VAL A 74 -7.33 15.00 -5.39
C VAL A 74 -6.35 16.16 -5.43
N ALA A 75 -6.57 17.15 -6.30
CA ALA A 75 -5.73 18.35 -6.35
C ALA A 75 -5.80 19.15 -5.03
N GLN A 76 -7.00 19.31 -4.46
CA GLN A 76 -7.18 19.96 -3.15
C GLN A 76 -6.43 19.20 -2.04
N LEU A 77 -6.60 17.87 -1.95
CA LEU A 77 -5.90 17.05 -0.97
C LEU A 77 -4.37 17.11 -1.10
N GLN A 78 -3.85 17.26 -2.32
CA GLN A 78 -2.41 17.43 -2.54
C GLN A 78 -1.91 18.77 -1.98
N VAL A 79 -2.66 19.85 -2.19
CA VAL A 79 -2.33 21.17 -1.63
C VAL A 79 -2.37 21.13 -0.10
N ASP A 80 -3.43 20.55 0.48
CA ASP A 80 -3.57 20.41 1.93
C ASP A 80 -2.44 19.57 2.53
N ARG A 81 -2.05 18.48 1.85
CA ARG A 81 -0.91 17.65 2.28
C ARG A 81 0.42 18.40 2.20
N MET A 82 0.62 19.23 1.17
CA MET A 82 1.84 20.05 1.07
C MET A 82 1.92 21.06 2.22
N GLN A 83 0.80 21.70 2.56
CA GLN A 83 0.73 22.61 3.71
C GLN A 83 1.00 21.88 5.04
N GLN A 84 0.42 20.70 5.24
CA GLN A 84 0.69 19.87 6.41
C GLN A 84 2.14 19.40 6.47
N GLN A 85 2.75 19.06 5.33
CA GLN A 85 4.17 18.67 5.27
C GLN A 85 5.11 19.83 5.58
N GLU A 86 4.78 21.07 5.21
CA GLU A 86 5.57 22.25 5.62
C GLU A 86 5.48 22.51 7.13
N GLU A 87 4.34 22.19 7.75
CA GLU A 87 4.19 22.23 9.21
C GLU A 87 4.92 21.07 9.91
N GLU A 88 4.88 19.86 9.34
CA GLU A 88 5.53 18.66 9.89
C GLU A 88 7.05 18.63 9.66
N GLN A 89 7.58 19.19 8.56
CA GLN A 89 9.02 19.26 8.28
C GLN A 89 9.81 20.08 9.31
N LYS A 90 9.15 20.84 10.19
CA LYS A 90 9.81 21.52 11.32
C LYS A 90 10.21 20.56 12.46
N ASN A 91 9.72 19.32 12.47
CA ASN A 91 10.05 18.31 13.49
C ASN A 91 10.65 17.05 12.84
N TYR A 92 11.95 17.11 12.50
CA TYR A 92 12.68 15.92 12.07
C TYR A 92 12.78 14.90 13.21
N GLY A 93 12.12 13.75 13.05
CA GLY A 93 12.36 12.53 13.84
C GLY A 93 11.28 12.14 14.85
N ALA A 94 10.24 12.95 15.07
CA ALA A 94 9.15 12.58 15.97
C ALA A 94 7.89 12.23 15.17
N ILE A 95 7.33 11.04 15.39
CA ILE A 95 5.97 10.68 14.99
C ILE A 95 5.02 11.57 15.82
N GLY A 96 4.82 12.82 15.39
CA GLY A 96 3.92 13.78 16.04
C GLY A 96 4.57 14.74 17.03
N ARG A 97 3.72 15.40 17.84
CA ARG A 97 4.13 16.38 18.87
C ARG A 97 5.07 15.70 19.88
N PRO A 98 6.11 16.40 20.36
CA PRO A 98 7.03 15.83 21.34
C PRO A 98 6.25 15.40 22.58
N THR A 99 6.30 14.10 22.90
CA THR A 99 5.56 13.51 24.02
C THR A 99 6.02 14.04 25.38
N TRP A 100 7.25 14.56 25.46
CA TRP A 100 7.87 15.04 26.70
C TRP A 100 7.95 16.57 26.81
N GLY A 101 7.41 17.31 25.83
CA GLY A 101 7.51 18.78 25.76
C GLY A 101 8.80 19.24 25.07
N VAL A 102 9.26 20.46 25.39
CA VAL A 102 10.51 21.04 24.85
C VAL A 102 11.39 21.45 26.03
N LEU A 103 12.54 20.79 26.19
CA LEU A 103 13.56 21.17 27.17
C LEU A 103 14.75 21.80 26.43
N GLU A 104 14.66 23.11 26.25
CA GLU A 104 15.67 23.97 25.61
C GLU A 104 15.90 25.21 26.49
N SER A 105 17.13 25.71 26.52
CA SER A 105 17.45 26.93 27.26
C SER A 105 16.75 28.13 26.64
N HIS A 106 16.36 29.09 27.49
CA HIS A 106 15.71 30.31 27.04
C HIS A 106 16.62 31.15 26.13
N ASP A 107 17.93 31.09 26.36
CA ASP A 107 18.93 31.88 25.64
C ASP A 107 19.42 31.21 24.34
N LYS A 108 18.62 30.29 23.78
CA LYS A 108 18.93 29.64 22.51
C LYS A 108 18.79 30.63 21.35
N THR A 109 19.92 30.99 20.72
CA THR A 109 19.96 31.77 19.47
C THR A 109 20.46 30.91 18.31
N GLU A 110 19.78 30.98 17.15
CA GLU A 110 20.22 30.33 15.92
C GLU A 110 20.91 31.35 15.01
N ALA A 111 22.24 31.24 14.87
CA ALA A 111 23.01 32.08 13.96
C ALA A 111 23.24 31.33 12.63
N PRO A 112 22.92 31.94 11.47
CA PRO A 112 23.26 31.34 10.18
C PRO A 112 24.78 31.30 10.00
N PHE A 113 25.29 30.16 9.54
CA PHE A 113 26.72 29.94 9.33
C PHE A 113 26.94 29.22 8.00
N TYR A 114 27.94 29.64 7.23
CA TYR A 114 28.26 29.00 5.95
C TYR A 114 29.45 28.07 6.11
N HIS A 115 29.23 26.76 6.01
CA HIS A 115 30.28 25.76 6.08
C HIS A 115 30.79 25.43 4.65
N PRO A 116 32.12 25.41 4.40
CA PRO A 116 32.66 25.22 3.04
C PRO A 116 32.27 23.90 2.37
N VAL A 117 31.99 22.85 3.16
CA VAL A 117 31.58 21.53 2.66
C VAL A 117 30.05 21.32 2.70
N TYR A 118 29.34 21.95 3.65
CA TYR A 118 27.94 21.65 3.93
C TYR A 118 26.98 22.78 3.51
N GLY A 119 27.50 23.91 3.04
CA GLY A 119 26.69 25.06 2.59
C GLY A 119 26.07 25.84 3.74
N HIS A 120 24.79 26.20 3.61
CA HIS A 120 24.05 26.93 4.64
C HIS A 120 23.73 26.03 5.84
N CYS A 121 24.40 26.28 6.95
CA CYS A 121 24.15 25.65 8.23
C CYS A 121 23.63 26.69 9.23
N LYS A 122 23.14 26.23 10.38
CA LYS A 122 22.81 27.07 11.53
C LYS A 122 23.62 26.61 12.73
N ILE A 123 24.29 27.52 13.39
CA ILE A 123 24.90 27.28 14.69
C ILE A 123 23.86 27.58 15.76
N ARG A 124 23.70 26.67 16.70
CA ARG A 124 22.89 26.87 17.90
C ARG A 124 23.79 27.38 19.02
N GLU A 125 23.74 28.67 19.25
CA GLU A 125 24.40 29.29 20.41
C GLU A 125 23.64 28.91 21.68
N GLY A 126 24.35 28.77 22.81
CA GLY A 126 23.74 28.36 24.08
C GLY A 126 23.34 26.88 24.16
N PHE A 127 23.65 26.04 23.15
CA PHE A 127 23.29 24.62 23.18
C PHE A 127 23.91 23.85 24.35
N ALA A 128 25.07 24.28 24.85
CA ALA A 128 25.70 23.68 26.03
C ALA A 128 24.82 23.75 27.28
N GLU A 129 24.08 24.85 27.47
CA GLU A 129 23.15 24.99 28.59
C GLU A 129 21.94 24.05 28.42
N THR A 130 21.40 23.97 27.19
CA THR A 130 20.37 22.99 26.87
C THR A 130 20.84 21.55 27.16
N GLN A 131 22.08 21.21 26.81
CA GLN A 131 22.68 19.90 27.12
C GLN A 131 22.76 19.65 28.62
N ARG A 132 23.24 20.65 29.38
CA ARG A 132 23.34 20.57 30.85
C ARG A 132 21.97 20.40 31.52
N MET A 133 20.94 21.14 31.08
CA MET A 133 19.58 20.98 31.61
C MET A 133 19.03 19.58 31.34
N ARG A 134 19.33 18.99 30.19
CA ARG A 134 18.92 17.61 29.85
C ARG A 134 19.70 16.56 30.64
N GLU A 135 20.97 16.82 30.93
CA GLU A 135 21.80 15.99 31.81
C GLU A 135 21.26 15.96 33.24
N GLU A 136 20.95 17.13 33.80
CA GLU A 136 20.44 17.32 35.15
C GLU A 136 18.98 16.86 35.30
N SER A 137 18.19 16.85 34.21
CA SER A 137 16.80 16.37 34.24
C SER A 137 16.73 14.84 34.34
N GLU A 138 16.00 14.35 35.35
CA GLU A 138 15.74 12.92 35.55
C GLU A 138 14.62 12.38 34.64
N TRP A 139 13.62 13.23 34.36
CA TRP A 139 12.39 12.84 33.66
C TRP A 139 12.45 13.06 32.14
N TRP A 140 13.46 13.79 31.66
CA TRP A 140 13.67 14.00 30.24
C TRP A 140 14.30 12.76 29.58
N ALA A 141 13.79 12.38 28.40
CA ALA A 141 14.33 11.25 27.65
C ALA A 141 15.78 11.54 27.20
N LYS A 142 16.70 10.62 27.53
CA LYS A 142 18.14 10.68 27.18
C LYS A 142 18.43 9.74 26.01
N ASP A 143 17.60 9.80 24.97
CA ASP A 143 17.67 8.96 23.76
C ASP A 143 18.49 9.60 22.62
N GLU A 144 19.04 10.80 22.84
CA GLU A 144 19.92 11.44 21.87
C GLU A 144 21.22 10.65 21.67
N PRO A 145 21.81 10.65 20.46
CA PRO A 145 23.05 9.93 20.16
C PRO A 145 24.19 10.22 21.14
N HIS A 146 24.24 11.43 21.70
CA HIS A 146 25.22 11.81 22.72
C HIS A 146 25.10 10.96 24.01
N PHE A 147 23.90 10.85 24.57
CA PHE A 147 23.64 10.09 25.79
C PHE A 147 23.74 8.58 25.57
N LEU A 148 23.30 8.10 24.40
CA LEU A 148 23.46 6.70 24.01
C LEU A 148 24.96 6.33 23.93
N ALA A 149 25.77 7.18 23.29
CA ALA A 149 27.21 6.98 23.20
C ALA A 149 27.91 6.97 24.58
N GLN A 150 27.52 7.86 25.51
CA GLN A 150 28.03 7.84 26.88
C GLN A 150 27.73 6.51 27.60
N ARG A 151 26.61 5.85 27.26
CA ARG A 151 26.23 4.53 27.78
C ARG A 151 26.87 3.35 27.01
N GLY A 152 27.74 3.63 26.04
CA GLY A 152 28.34 2.61 25.16
C GLY A 152 27.35 2.00 24.17
N LEU A 153 26.17 2.59 23.99
CA LEU A 153 25.19 2.18 23.00
C LEU A 153 25.45 2.94 21.71
N HIS A 154 25.98 2.24 20.71
CA HIS A 154 26.17 2.79 19.38
C HIS A 154 25.10 2.25 18.43
N PRO A 155 24.37 3.11 17.69
CA PRO A 155 23.53 2.61 16.63
C PRO A 155 24.40 1.88 15.59
N PRO A 156 23.91 0.78 15.00
CA PRO A 156 24.64 0.12 13.92
C PRO A 156 24.89 1.14 12.80
N ALA A 157 26.06 1.06 12.17
CA ALA A 157 26.43 1.99 11.10
C ALA A 157 25.31 2.07 10.05
N VAL A 158 24.84 3.29 9.77
CA VAL A 158 23.77 3.53 8.81
C VAL A 158 24.21 3.04 7.45
N ARG A 159 23.70 1.88 7.03
CA ARG A 159 23.91 1.35 5.69
C ARG A 159 22.95 2.07 4.75
N VAL A 160 23.44 3.12 4.09
CA VAL A 160 22.74 3.73 2.95
C VAL A 160 22.52 2.60 1.92
N ASN A 161 21.25 2.30 1.60
CA ASN A 161 20.75 1.20 0.75
C ASN A 161 20.52 -0.19 1.39
N GLY A 162 20.28 -0.28 2.70
CA GLY A 162 20.04 -1.57 3.39
C GLY A 162 18.65 -2.24 3.22
N TYR A 163 17.75 -1.73 2.37
CA TYR A 163 16.32 -2.11 2.44
C TYR A 163 15.90 -3.45 1.78
N TYR A 164 16.81 -4.23 1.18
CA TYR A 164 16.43 -5.50 0.50
C TYR A 164 17.16 -6.77 0.92
N SER A 165 17.99 -6.76 1.96
CA SER A 165 18.66 -7.98 2.42
C SER A 165 18.42 -8.23 3.90
N ASN A 166 17.45 -9.12 4.18
CA ASN A 166 17.38 -10.06 5.31
C ASN A 166 16.00 -10.14 5.98
N HIS A 167 14.97 -10.50 5.20
CA HIS A 167 13.87 -11.31 5.73
C HIS A 167 14.25 -12.80 5.59
N SER A 168 15.20 -13.25 6.40
CA SER A 168 15.55 -14.67 6.52
C SER A 168 16.19 -14.99 7.88
N GLY A 169 15.43 -14.82 8.95
CA GLY A 169 15.68 -15.45 10.25
C GLY A 169 14.34 -15.97 10.77
N ARG A 170 13.90 -17.16 10.35
CA ARG A 170 14.23 -18.48 10.92
C ARG A 170 13.83 -18.55 12.41
N LEU A 171 12.56 -18.88 12.63
CA LEU A 171 12.08 -19.50 13.87
C LEU A 171 12.63 -20.93 13.91
N VAL A 172 13.63 -21.18 14.76
CA VAL A 172 13.81 -22.42 15.52
C VAL A 172 14.52 -22.06 16.82
#